data_AF-A0A2T0U0I2-F1
#
_entry.id   AF-A0A2T0U0I2-F1
#
_cell.length_a   1.000
_cell.length_b   1.000
_cell.length_c   1.000
_cell.angle_alpha   90.00
_cell.angle_beta   90.00
_cell.angle_gamma   90.00
#
_symmetry.space_group_name_H-M   'P 1'
#
loop_
_entity.id
_entity.type
_entity.pdbx_description
1 polymer ?
#
loop_
_entity_poly.entity_id
_entity_poly.type
_entity_poly.pdbx_seq_one_letter_code
_entity_poly.pdbx_strand_id
1 'polypeptide(L)'
;MLYTPSVLTTPRVLKEELDEAISRTNICIEQHLAPAGEVTPTTWGWRHGRNYVQLVIVDESERLRPAALELLRDRYDRDDIALVLIGMPGLEKQFSHYPQFYSRVGFAHQYRPLGKDELLFVLQRHWRTLGKTLDTEDFTDAQAIATIARITRGNFRLLERLFPQIERVLKINELDTITNDVVEAAASTLVVGITN
;
A
#
# COMPACT_ATOMS: atom_id res chain seq x y z
N MET A 1 -1.31 -11.15 -8.42
CA MET A 1 -2.22 -10.14 -9.02
C MET A 1 -2.64 -9.16 -7.92
N LEU A 2 -2.64 -7.86 -8.20
CA LEU A 2 -3.17 -6.82 -7.28
C LEU A 2 -4.61 -6.48 -7.68
N TYR A 3 -5.50 -6.36 -6.72
CA TYR A 3 -6.90 -6.00 -6.91
C TYR A 3 -7.34 -4.98 -5.86
N THR A 4 -8.14 -4.01 -6.26
CA THR A 4 -8.67 -2.98 -5.37
C THR A 4 -10.19 -2.93 -5.53
N PRO A 5 -10.98 -3.30 -4.51
CA PRO A 5 -12.43 -3.29 -4.59
C PRO A 5 -12.97 -1.86 -4.77
N SER A 6 -13.99 -1.72 -5.61
CA SER A 6 -14.72 -0.46 -5.73
C SER A 6 -15.45 -0.12 -4.42
N VAL A 7 -15.75 1.17 -4.22
CA VAL A 7 -16.41 1.68 -3.00
C VAL A 7 -17.78 1.04 -2.75
N LEU A 8 -18.49 0.65 -3.81
CA LEU A 8 -19.83 0.05 -3.74
C LEU A 8 -19.84 -1.39 -4.26
N THR A 9 -18.73 -2.11 -4.16
CA THR A 9 -18.62 -3.46 -4.68
C THR A 9 -19.63 -4.40 -4.00
N THR A 10 -20.45 -5.05 -4.82
CA THR A 10 -21.30 -6.17 -4.40
C THR A 10 -20.54 -7.49 -4.57
N PRO A 11 -20.90 -8.58 -3.85
CA PRO A 11 -20.24 -9.87 -4.03
C PRO A 11 -20.28 -10.39 -5.47
N ARG A 12 -21.35 -10.08 -6.21
CA ARG A 12 -21.48 -10.42 -7.63
C ARG A 12 -20.45 -9.67 -8.47
N VAL A 13 -20.38 -8.34 -8.32
CA VAL A 13 -19.43 -7.50 -9.05
C VAL A 13 -17.99 -7.90 -8.71
N LEU A 14 -17.69 -8.13 -7.44
CA LEU A 14 -16.39 -8.64 -7.00
C LEU A 14 -16.02 -9.94 -7.71
N LYS A 15 -16.98 -10.88 -7.78
CA LYS A 15 -16.77 -12.17 -8.44
C LYS A 15 -16.40 -11.97 -9.92
N GLU A 16 -17.19 -11.18 -10.63
CA GLU A 16 -17.02 -10.88 -12.05
C GLU A 16 -15.67 -10.18 -12.31
N GLU A 17 -15.33 -9.15 -11.51
CA GLU A 17 -14.06 -8.43 -11.64
C GLU A 17 -12.84 -9.31 -11.37
N LEU A 18 -12.91 -10.20 -10.36
CA LEU A 18 -11.84 -11.15 -10.07
C LEU A 18 -11.70 -12.19 -11.18
N ASP A 19 -12.81 -12.74 -11.68
CA ASP A 19 -12.79 -13.71 -12.79
C ASP A 19 -12.18 -13.09 -14.05
N GLU A 20 -12.55 -11.85 -14.38
CA GLU A 20 -11.98 -11.12 -15.51
C GLU A 20 -10.49 -10.90 -15.31
N ALA A 21 -10.07 -10.39 -14.15
CA ALA A 21 -8.68 -10.05 -13.90
C ALA A 21 -7.77 -11.29 -13.83
N ILE A 22 -8.24 -12.40 -13.26
CA ILE A 22 -7.55 -13.69 -13.28
C ILE A 22 -7.44 -14.20 -14.71
N SER A 23 -8.54 -14.20 -15.46
CA SER A 23 -8.56 -14.67 -16.86
C SER A 23 -7.60 -13.87 -17.73
N ARG A 24 -7.60 -12.54 -17.61
CA ARG A 24 -6.67 -11.66 -18.33
C ARG A 24 -5.22 -11.94 -17.96
N THR A 25 -4.93 -12.13 -16.67
CA THR A 25 -3.59 -12.46 -16.19
C THR A 25 -3.12 -13.80 -16.77
N ASN A 26 -3.98 -14.82 -16.75
CA ASN A 26 -3.69 -16.14 -17.31
C ASN A 26 -3.43 -16.05 -18.83
N ILE A 27 -4.25 -15.31 -19.58
CA ILE A 27 -4.05 -15.10 -21.02
C ILE A 27 -2.69 -14.44 -21.29
N CYS A 28 -2.34 -13.38 -20.56
CA CYS A 28 -1.06 -12.69 -20.74
C CYS A 28 0.13 -13.61 -20.46
N ILE A 29 0.05 -14.44 -19.42
CA ILE A 29 1.09 -15.41 -19.08
C ILE A 29 1.17 -16.50 -20.16
N GLU A 30 0.03 -17.05 -20.60
CA GLU A 30 0.00 -18.05 -21.66
C GLU A 30 0.59 -17.53 -22.98
N GLN A 31 0.26 -16.30 -23.36
CA GLN A 31 0.81 -15.66 -24.56
C GLN A 31 2.32 -15.48 -24.48
N HIS A 32 2.86 -15.19 -23.28
CA HIS A 32 4.30 -15.08 -23.07
C HIS A 32 5.00 -16.45 -23.08
N LEU A 33 4.36 -17.48 -22.55
CA LEU A 33 4.91 -18.84 -22.49
C LEU A 33 4.78 -19.60 -23.82
N ALA A 34 3.85 -19.21 -24.69
CA ALA A 34 3.70 -19.84 -26.00
C ALA A 34 4.86 -19.43 -26.92
N PRO A 35 5.61 -20.40 -27.52
CA PRO A 35 6.69 -20.08 -28.44
C PRO A 35 6.17 -19.34 -29.68
N ALA A 36 6.96 -18.38 -30.16
CA ALA A 36 6.62 -17.61 -31.36
C ALA A 36 6.48 -18.54 -32.58
N GLY A 37 5.24 -18.79 -33.02
CA GLY A 37 4.93 -19.56 -34.22
C GLY A 37 3.83 -20.62 -34.08
N GLU A 38 3.41 -20.99 -32.87
CA GLU A 38 2.43 -22.08 -32.66
C GLU A 38 1.01 -21.64 -32.25
N VAL A 39 0.74 -20.33 -32.16
CA VAL A 39 -0.59 -19.85 -31.72
C VAL A 39 -1.54 -19.77 -32.91
N THR A 40 -2.29 -20.86 -33.17
CA THR A 40 -3.43 -20.85 -34.09
C THR A 40 -4.71 -20.39 -33.37
N PRO A 41 -5.59 -19.57 -34.00
CA PRO A 41 -6.80 -19.03 -33.36
C PRO A 41 -7.81 -20.11 -32.92
N THR A 42 -7.70 -21.33 -33.43
CA THR A 42 -8.64 -22.44 -33.19
C THR A 42 -8.42 -23.19 -31.87
N THR A 43 -7.30 -22.98 -31.18
CA THR A 43 -7.02 -23.63 -29.88
C THR A 43 -7.51 -22.84 -28.66
N TRP A 44 -8.09 -21.65 -28.86
CA TRP A 44 -8.63 -20.82 -27.77
C TRP A 44 -9.89 -21.42 -27.11
N GLY A 45 -10.63 -22.27 -27.82
CA GLY A 45 -11.94 -22.77 -27.34
C GLY A 45 -11.90 -23.91 -26.31
N TRP A 46 -10.74 -24.53 -26.08
CA TRP A 46 -10.65 -25.78 -25.29
C TRP A 46 -9.54 -25.80 -24.23
N ARG A 47 -8.82 -24.69 -24.02
CA ARG A 47 -7.95 -24.59 -22.85
C ARG A 47 -8.84 -24.32 -21.64
N HIS A 48 -9.19 -25.38 -20.92
CA HIS A 48 -9.41 -25.27 -19.48
C HIS A 48 -8.11 -24.69 -18.90
N GLY A 49 -8.06 -23.35 -18.90
CA GLY A 49 -6.84 -22.58 -18.73
C GLY A 49 -6.20 -22.95 -17.41
N ARG A 50 -4.92 -23.31 -17.47
CA ARG A 50 -4.15 -23.45 -16.23
C ARG A 50 -4.26 -22.12 -15.49
N ASN A 51 -4.61 -22.19 -14.20
CA ASN A 51 -4.57 -21.02 -13.38
C ASN A 51 -3.09 -20.73 -13.04
N TYR A 52 -2.52 -19.70 -13.66
CA TYR A 52 -1.17 -19.23 -13.37
C TYR A 52 -1.15 -18.22 -12.22
N VAL A 53 -2.32 -17.71 -11.81
CA VAL A 53 -2.44 -16.82 -10.67
C VAL A 53 -2.37 -17.65 -9.39
N GLN A 54 -1.24 -17.54 -8.68
CA GLN A 54 -1.00 -18.20 -7.40
C GLN A 54 -1.26 -17.30 -6.19
N LEU A 55 -1.35 -15.98 -6.40
CA LEU A 55 -1.51 -14.99 -5.34
C LEU A 55 -2.40 -13.84 -5.79
N VAL A 56 -3.41 -13.53 -4.98
CA VAL A 56 -4.22 -12.32 -5.08
C VAL A 56 -3.96 -11.45 -3.86
N ILE A 57 -3.53 -10.21 -4.12
CA ILE A 57 -3.38 -9.15 -3.11
C ILE A 57 -4.58 -8.24 -3.27
N VAL A 58 -5.39 -8.10 -2.23
CA VAL A 58 -6.54 -7.20 -2.20
C VAL A 58 -6.18 -5.99 -1.35
N ASP A 59 -6.04 -4.84 -1.99
CA ASP A 59 -5.86 -3.55 -1.30
C ASP A 59 -7.23 -2.96 -0.92
N GLU A 60 -7.25 -2.00 0.00
CA GLU A 60 -8.48 -1.36 0.51
C GLU A 60 -9.53 -2.38 0.99
N SER A 61 -9.06 -3.46 1.62
CA SER A 61 -9.87 -4.60 2.06
C SER A 61 -10.96 -4.23 3.07
N GLU A 62 -10.90 -3.06 3.71
CA GLU A 62 -11.97 -2.54 4.56
C GLU A 62 -13.30 -2.36 3.82
N ARG A 63 -13.26 -2.23 2.49
CA ARG A 63 -14.45 -2.14 1.63
C ARG A 63 -15.18 -3.48 1.48
N LEU A 64 -14.52 -4.59 1.81
CA LEU A 64 -15.10 -5.93 1.65
C LEU A 64 -16.15 -6.20 2.72
N ARG A 65 -17.37 -6.44 2.25
CA ARG A 65 -18.47 -6.90 3.10
C ARG A 65 -18.29 -8.40 3.45
N PRO A 66 -18.94 -8.90 4.53
CA PRO A 66 -18.96 -10.32 4.88
C PRO A 66 -19.07 -11.30 3.70
N ALA A 67 -20.06 -11.09 2.84
CA ALA A 67 -20.30 -11.97 1.69
C ALA A 67 -19.16 -11.95 0.65
N ALA A 68 -18.44 -10.83 0.55
CA ALA A 68 -17.25 -10.73 -0.30
C ALA A 68 -16.06 -11.48 0.30
N LEU A 69 -15.89 -11.45 1.62
CA LEU A 69 -14.85 -12.23 2.31
C LEU A 69 -15.09 -13.73 2.18
N GLU A 70 -16.35 -14.17 2.28
CA GLU A 70 -16.72 -15.58 2.08
C GLU A 70 -16.43 -16.04 0.66
N LEU A 71 -16.73 -15.20 -0.34
CA LEU A 71 -16.37 -15.47 -1.73
C LEU A 71 -14.84 -15.64 -1.90
N LEU A 72 -14.04 -14.76 -1.30
CA LEU A 72 -12.58 -14.84 -1.36
C LEU A 72 -12.06 -16.10 -0.65
N ARG A 73 -12.69 -16.49 0.47
CA ARG A 73 -12.36 -17.73 1.19
C ARG A 73 -12.71 -18.97 0.38
N ASP A 74 -13.87 -19.01 -0.28
CA ASP A 74 -14.24 -20.13 -1.14
C ASP A 74 -13.24 -20.30 -2.29
N ARG A 75 -12.77 -19.18 -2.88
CA ARG A 75 -11.70 -19.19 -3.89
C ARG A 75 -10.36 -19.67 -3.35
N TYR A 76 -9.95 -19.21 -2.17
CA TYR A 76 -8.74 -19.70 -1.50
C TYR A 76 -8.77 -21.23 -1.32
N ASP A 77 -9.90 -21.77 -0.85
CA ASP A 77 -10.07 -23.20 -0.59
C ASP A 77 -10.15 -24.04 -1.89
N ARG A 78 -10.69 -23.50 -2.99
CA ARG A 78 -10.96 -24.25 -4.25
C ARG A 78 -9.88 -24.13 -5.31
N ASP A 79 -9.28 -22.94 -5.44
CA ASP A 79 -8.47 -22.59 -6.61
C ASP A 79 -6.96 -22.61 -6.30
N ASP A 80 -6.56 -22.98 -5.08
CA ASP A 80 -5.17 -22.98 -4.57
C ASP A 80 -4.47 -21.62 -4.76
N ILE A 81 -5.24 -20.54 -4.57
CA ILE A 81 -4.77 -19.16 -4.69
C ILE A 81 -4.48 -18.62 -3.30
N ALA A 82 -3.23 -18.21 -3.05
CA ALA A 82 -2.89 -17.47 -1.84
C ALA A 82 -3.58 -16.10 -1.82
N LEU A 83 -4.01 -15.68 -0.63
CA LEU A 83 -4.72 -14.41 -0.44
C LEU A 83 -3.95 -13.52 0.54
N VAL A 84 -3.72 -12.26 0.15
CA VAL A 84 -3.19 -11.21 1.04
C VAL A 84 -4.20 -10.07 1.07
N LEU A 85 -4.65 -9.70 2.26
CA LEU A 85 -5.56 -8.58 2.47
C LEU A 85 -4.79 -7.40 3.09
N ILE A 86 -4.84 -6.26 2.42
CA ILE A 86 -4.26 -4.99 2.87
C ILE A 86 -5.41 -4.01 3.06
N GLY A 87 -5.39 -3.24 4.13
CA GLY A 87 -6.40 -2.22 4.38
C GLY A 87 -6.10 -1.37 5.60
N MET A 88 -7.06 -0.51 5.92
CA MET A 88 -6.94 0.49 6.97
C MET A 88 -6.98 -0.13 8.39
N PRO A 89 -6.45 0.58 9.42
CA PRO A 89 -6.52 0.12 10.80
C PRO A 89 -7.96 -0.20 11.24
N GLY A 90 -8.14 -1.34 11.91
CA GLY A 90 -9.47 -1.83 12.32
C GLY A 90 -10.02 -2.95 11.43
N LEU A 91 -9.39 -3.22 10.27
CA LEU A 91 -9.71 -4.34 9.39
C LEU A 91 -9.75 -5.69 10.13
N GLU A 92 -8.80 -5.94 11.03
CA GLU A 92 -8.76 -7.16 11.84
C GLU A 92 -10.04 -7.36 12.65
N LYS A 93 -10.55 -6.30 13.29
CA LYS A 93 -11.80 -6.36 14.09
C LYS A 93 -13.00 -6.67 13.21
N GLN A 94 -13.04 -6.10 12.00
CA GLN A 94 -14.08 -6.43 11.02
C GLN A 94 -14.05 -7.92 10.68
N PHE A 95 -12.87 -8.54 10.61
CA PHE A 95 -12.70 -9.95 10.26
C PHE A 95 -12.88 -10.93 11.43
N SER A 96 -12.64 -10.51 12.68
CA SER A 96 -12.86 -11.35 13.87
C SER A 96 -14.29 -11.85 14.00
N HIS A 97 -15.26 -11.16 13.38
CA HIS A 97 -16.67 -11.55 13.37
C HIS A 97 -16.97 -12.71 12.40
N TYR A 98 -15.99 -13.18 11.63
CA TYR A 98 -16.13 -14.26 10.66
C TYR A 98 -15.16 -15.41 10.96
N PRO A 99 -15.50 -16.32 11.91
CA PRO A 99 -14.60 -17.39 12.36
C PRO A 99 -14.10 -18.29 11.22
N GLN A 100 -14.94 -18.55 10.23
CA GLN A 100 -14.59 -19.40 9.08
C GLN A 100 -13.46 -18.79 8.24
N PHE A 101 -13.50 -17.48 8.02
CA PHE A 101 -12.44 -16.74 7.34
C PHE A 101 -11.20 -16.62 8.23
N TYR A 102 -11.38 -16.19 9.48
CA TYR A 102 -10.27 -15.95 10.41
C TYR A 102 -9.42 -17.20 10.66
N SER A 103 -10.03 -18.40 10.66
CA SER A 103 -9.30 -19.68 10.78
C SER A 103 -8.28 -19.95 9.67
N ARG A 104 -8.37 -19.26 8.53
CA ARG A 104 -7.46 -19.37 7.37
C ARG A 104 -6.44 -18.24 7.31
N VAL A 105 -6.52 -17.26 8.22
CA VAL A 105 -5.53 -16.19 8.30
C VAL A 105 -4.27 -16.76 8.96
N GLY A 106 -3.28 -17.09 8.14
CA GLY A 106 -2.00 -17.64 8.62
C GLY A 106 -1.09 -16.61 9.28
N PHE A 107 -1.22 -15.34 8.93
CA PHE A 107 -0.46 -14.24 9.52
C PHE A 107 -1.25 -12.93 9.44
N ALA A 108 -1.06 -12.08 10.44
CA ALA A 108 -1.57 -10.71 10.46
C ALA A 108 -0.44 -9.78 10.90
N HIS A 109 -0.22 -8.71 10.14
CA HIS A 109 0.78 -7.70 10.47
C HIS A 109 0.12 -6.33 10.53
N GLN A 110 0.27 -5.65 11.66
CA GLN A 110 -0.18 -4.29 11.84
C GLN A 110 1.01 -3.34 11.70
N TYR A 111 1.00 -2.51 10.66
CA TYR A 111 1.93 -1.39 10.55
C TYR A 111 1.60 -0.33 11.59
N ARG A 112 2.58 -0.02 12.44
CA ARG A 112 2.48 1.02 13.47
C ARG A 112 3.04 2.34 12.93
N PRO A 113 2.70 3.49 13.54
CA PRO A 113 3.44 4.72 13.29
C PRO A 113 4.93 4.51 13.50
N LEU A 114 5.75 5.19 12.71
CA LEU A 114 7.20 5.07 12.76
C LEU A 114 7.71 5.33 14.18
N GLY A 115 8.52 4.40 14.69
CA GLY A 115 9.32 4.61 15.88
C GLY A 115 10.42 5.65 15.65
N LYS A 116 11.14 6.02 16.71
CA LYS A 116 12.22 7.02 16.63
C LYS A 116 13.30 6.60 15.63
N ASP A 117 13.75 5.36 15.70
CA ASP A 117 14.84 4.86 14.86
C ASP A 117 14.40 4.68 13.40
N GLU A 118 13.16 4.21 13.18
CA GLU A 118 12.58 4.11 11.85
C GLU A 118 12.38 5.49 11.21
N LEU A 119 11.93 6.47 12.00
CA LEU A 119 11.83 7.85 11.54
C LEU A 119 13.20 8.39 11.14
N LEU A 120 14.22 8.26 12.00
CA LEU A 120 15.58 8.69 11.69
C LEU A 120 16.11 8.03 10.40
N PHE A 121 15.89 6.73 10.23
CA PHE A 121 16.26 6.00 9.02
C PHE A 121 15.59 6.59 7.76
N VAL A 122 14.30 6.91 7.83
CA VAL A 122 13.56 7.53 6.73
C VAL A 122 14.06 8.96 6.46
N LEU A 123 14.28 9.78 7.51
CA LEU A 123 14.78 11.15 7.38
C LEU A 123 16.17 11.20 6.72
N GLN A 124 17.08 10.28 7.09
CA GLN A 124 18.39 10.17 6.46
C GLN A 124 18.29 9.99 4.95
N ARG A 125 17.32 9.19 4.47
CA ARG A 125 17.11 8.99 3.04
C ARG A 125 16.58 10.26 2.37
N HIS A 126 15.65 10.97 2.99
CA HIS A 126 15.14 12.21 2.42
C HIS A 126 16.16 13.35 2.40
N TRP A 127 17.00 13.48 3.43
CA TRP A 127 18.11 14.45 3.40
C TRP A 127 19.04 14.16 2.21
N ARG A 128 19.40 12.89 1.99
CA ARG A 128 20.21 12.48 0.83
C ARG A 128 19.54 12.81 -0.51
N THR A 129 18.23 12.66 -0.63
CA THR A 129 17.52 13.05 -1.87
C THR A 129 17.59 14.54 -2.16
N LEU A 130 17.81 15.37 -1.12
CA LEU A 130 18.02 16.81 -1.24
C LEU A 130 19.50 17.19 -1.39
N GLY A 131 20.39 16.20 -1.55
CA GLY A 131 21.85 16.41 -1.62
C GLY A 131 22.47 16.81 -0.28
N LYS A 132 21.79 16.54 0.84
CA LYS A 132 22.22 16.90 2.21
C LYS A 132 22.56 15.65 3.02
N THR A 133 23.38 15.82 4.05
CA THR A 133 23.67 14.78 5.04
C THR A 133 23.00 15.15 6.34
N LEU A 134 22.26 14.22 6.94
CA LEU A 134 21.64 14.41 8.24
C LEU A 134 22.69 14.15 9.33
N ASP A 135 22.95 15.15 10.18
CA ASP A 135 23.80 15.01 11.37
C ASP A 135 22.96 15.17 12.63
N THR A 136 22.83 14.10 13.41
CA THR A 136 22.03 14.13 14.65
C THR A 136 22.72 14.86 15.79
N GLU A 137 24.02 15.11 15.71
CA GLU A 137 24.78 15.89 16.69
C GLU A 137 24.71 17.41 16.40
N ASP A 138 24.37 17.78 15.16
CA ASP A 138 24.08 19.17 14.81
C ASP A 138 22.76 19.64 15.44
N PHE A 139 22.80 20.80 16.09
CA PHE A 139 21.66 21.34 16.82
C PHE A 139 20.46 21.64 15.90
N THR A 140 20.71 22.10 14.68
CA THR A 140 19.69 22.51 13.72
C THR A 140 18.96 21.29 13.16
N ASP A 141 19.73 20.28 12.74
CA ASP A 141 19.18 19.01 12.27
C ASP A 141 18.44 18.28 13.41
N ALA A 142 18.99 18.27 14.64
CA ALA A 142 18.30 17.70 15.80
C ALA A 142 16.95 18.38 16.08
N GLN A 143 16.89 19.71 15.98
CA GLN A 143 15.65 20.47 16.14
C GLN A 143 14.66 20.19 15.02
N ALA A 144 15.12 20.13 13.76
CA ALA A 144 14.28 19.79 12.61
C ALA A 144 13.69 18.37 12.74
N ILE A 145 14.51 17.37 13.12
CA ILE A 145 14.05 16.00 13.39
C ILE A 145 12.97 16.00 14.46
N ALA A 146 13.19 16.68 15.58
CA ALA A 146 12.23 16.74 16.69
C ALA A 146 10.89 17.36 16.25
N THR A 147 10.93 18.41 15.44
CA THR A 147 9.73 19.05 14.91
C THR A 147 9.00 18.18 13.90
N ILE A 148 9.72 17.52 12.98
CA ILE A 148 9.11 16.56 12.04
C ILE A 148 8.45 15.41 12.81
N ALA A 149 9.11 14.87 13.84
CA ALA A 149 8.56 13.81 14.69
C ALA A 149 7.27 14.25 15.37
N ARG A 150 7.25 15.47 15.93
CA ARG A 150 6.09 16.06 16.60
C ARG A 150 4.91 16.28 15.66
N ILE A 151 5.15 16.85 14.47
CA ILE A 151 4.10 17.15 13.49
C ILE A 151 3.53 15.86 12.89
N THR A 152 4.41 14.93 12.49
CA THR A 152 3.98 13.70 11.81
C THR A 152 3.44 12.66 12.78
N ARG A 153 3.88 12.67 14.06
CA ARG A 153 3.60 11.62 15.05
C ARG A 153 3.88 10.21 14.50
N GLY A 154 4.92 10.08 13.66
CA GLY A 154 5.29 8.83 12.98
C GLY A 154 4.36 8.44 11.82
N ASN A 155 3.43 9.30 11.40
CA ASN A 155 2.59 9.04 10.22
C ASN A 155 3.43 9.16 8.94
N PHE A 156 3.82 8.01 8.39
CA PHE A 156 4.63 7.92 7.19
C PHE A 156 4.01 8.64 5.98
N ARG A 157 2.69 8.57 5.79
CA ARG A 157 2.02 9.28 4.67
C ARG A 157 2.10 10.79 4.83
N LEU A 158 1.99 11.30 6.05
CA LEU A 158 2.16 12.73 6.31
C LEU A 158 3.61 13.16 6.12
N LEU A 159 4.57 12.33 6.53
CA LEU A 159 6.00 12.54 6.30
C LEU A 159 6.31 12.66 4.80
N GLU A 160 5.85 11.70 3.99
CA GLU A 160 6.01 11.71 2.52
C GLU A 160 5.39 12.94 1.85
N ARG A 161 4.31 13.48 2.42
CA ARG A 161 3.69 14.73 1.93
C ARG A 161 4.42 15.99 2.40
N LEU A 162 5.11 15.93 3.54
CA LEU A 162 5.84 17.06 4.13
C LEU A 162 7.11 17.39 3.37
N PHE A 163 7.88 16.39 2.95
CA PHE A 163 9.16 16.61 2.28
C PHE A 163 9.09 17.41 0.98
N PRO A 164 8.14 17.15 0.06
CA PRO A 164 7.95 18.01 -1.12
C PRO A 164 7.65 19.47 -0.76
N GLN A 165 6.97 19.73 0.36
CA GLN A 165 6.74 21.10 0.84
C GLN A 165 7.99 21.72 1.44
N ILE A 166 8.79 20.96 2.19
CA ILE A 166 10.11 21.40 2.69
C ILE A 166 11.00 21.80 1.52
N GLU A 167 11.12 20.94 0.51
CA GLU A 167 11.90 21.22 -0.70
C GLU A 167 11.42 22.49 -1.41
N ARG A 168 10.09 22.68 -1.51
CA ARG A 168 9.51 23.87 -2.10
C ARG A 168 9.84 25.14 -1.30
N VAL A 169 9.74 25.11 0.02
CA VAL A 169 10.07 26.25 0.90
C VAL A 169 11.56 26.60 0.79
N LEU A 170 12.44 25.60 0.79
CA LEU A 170 13.88 25.82 0.59
C LEU A 170 14.17 26.53 -0.74
N LYS A 171 13.59 26.04 -1.84
CA LYS A 171 13.80 26.61 -3.18
C LYS A 171 13.28 28.04 -3.32
N ILE A 172 12.09 28.33 -2.76
CA ILE A 172 11.48 29.67 -2.87
C ILE A 172 12.28 30.72 -2.09
N ASN A 173 12.82 30.34 -0.94
CA ASN A 173 13.52 31.25 -0.05
C ASN A 173 15.05 31.20 -0.21
N GLU A 174 15.56 30.47 -1.21
CA GLU A 174 17.00 30.30 -1.47
C GLU A 174 17.77 29.79 -0.23
N LEU A 175 17.16 28.85 0.50
CA LEU A 175 17.73 28.26 1.72
C LEU A 175 18.37 26.91 1.43
N ASP A 176 19.53 26.67 2.06
CA ASP A 176 20.28 25.42 1.95
C ASP A 176 20.18 24.52 3.19
N THR A 177 19.50 24.94 4.25
CA THR A 177 19.42 24.18 5.51
C THR A 177 17.97 23.95 5.91
N ILE A 178 17.64 22.72 6.33
CA ILE A 178 16.31 22.38 6.82
C ILE A 178 16.23 22.77 8.29
N THR A 179 15.81 24.00 8.56
CA THR A 179 15.61 24.49 9.93
C THR A 179 14.22 24.14 10.45
N ASN A 180 14.02 24.30 11.76
CA ASN A 180 12.69 24.21 12.37
C ASN A 180 11.65 25.07 11.63
N ASP A 181 12.00 26.31 11.32
CA ASP A 181 11.07 27.27 10.70
C ASP A 181 10.69 26.85 9.28
N VAL A 182 11.61 26.24 8.52
CA VAL A 182 11.32 25.67 7.21
C VAL A 182 10.32 24.51 7.33
N VAL A 183 10.50 23.64 8.34
CA VAL A 183 9.60 22.52 8.59
C VAL A 183 8.21 23.03 8.99
N GLU A 184 8.12 24.02 9.87
CA GLU A 184 6.85 24.60 10.30
C GLU A 184 6.13 25.33 9.15
N ALA A 185 6.87 26.11 8.35
CA ALA A 185 6.34 26.74 7.15
C ALA A 185 5.81 25.70 6.16
N ALA A 186 6.56 24.63 5.88
CA ALA A 186 6.12 23.54 5.03
C ALA A 186 4.86 22.86 5.56
N ALA A 187 4.82 22.57 6.86
CA ALA A 187 3.66 21.93 7.51
C ALA A 187 2.41 22.81 7.47
N SER A 188 2.54 24.13 7.58
CA SER A 188 1.41 25.08 7.52
C SER A 188 0.65 25.05 6.18
N THR A 189 1.30 24.60 5.11
CA THR A 189 0.69 24.44 3.78
C THR A 189 -0.12 23.14 3.64
N LEU A 190 0.05 22.21 4.58
CA LEU A 190 -0.62 20.92 4.55
C LEU A 190 -1.91 20.98 5.36
N VAL A 191 -2.99 20.48 4.77
CA VAL A 191 -4.15 20.07 5.56
C VAL A 191 -3.78 18.82 6.33
N VAL A 192 -3.40 19.02 7.59
CA VAL A 192 -3.16 17.96 8.57
C VAL A 192 -4.48 17.72 9.29
N GLY A 193 -5.04 16.52 9.16
CA GLY A 193 -6.14 16.06 10.01
C GLY A 193 -5.63 15.83 11.42
N ILE A 194 -5.42 16.92 12.17
CA ILE A 194 -5.09 16.85 13.59
C ILE A 194 -6.37 16.46 14.32
N THR A 195 -6.49 15.18 14.68
CA THR A 195 -7.35 14.80 15.82
C THR A 195 -6.75 15.46 17.05
N ASN A 196 -7.37 16.56 17.47
CA ASN A 196 -7.25 17.12 18.82
C ASN A 196 -7.81 16.13 19.84
#